data_AF-A0A9N8KDR6-F1
#
_entry.id   AF-A0A9N8KDR6-F1
#
_cell.length_a   1.000
_cell.length_b   1.000
_cell.length_c   1.000
_cell.angle_alpha   90.00
_cell.angle_beta   90.00
_cell.angle_gamma   90.00
#
_symmetry.space_group_name_H-M   'P 1'
#
loop_
_entity.id
_entity.type
_entity.pdbx_description
1 polymer ?
#
loop_
_entity_poly.entity_id
_entity_poly.type
_entity_poly.pdbx_seq_one_letter_code
_entity_poly.pdbx_strand_id
1 'polypeptide(L)'
;MSTTATMTATTSTTTTKSQEIEIPRGSVTSTLIFYAPPPDNSSPWNYVEQPPPGFPQRNYTEHPSTVSISDIRGQESAFQLDTQGFTTASNIPSTCSDFSSSSQIEKLYYPEVEALILDKVPGAKRVFLFDHTIRKADANATRQPVHRAHVDQTEKAALQRVQHHLPDEASTLLKDLL
;
A
#
# COMPACT_ATOMS: atom_id res chain seq x y z
N MET A 1 64.90 2.25 -2.79
CA MET A 1 63.46 2.56 -2.91
C MET A 1 63.05 2.24 -4.33
N SER A 2 62.20 1.23 -4.53
CA SER A 2 61.64 0.88 -5.83
C SER A 2 60.15 0.63 -5.62
N THR A 3 59.33 1.50 -6.20
CA THR A 3 57.87 1.49 -6.08
C THR A 3 57.29 0.55 -7.14
N THR A 4 56.72 -0.57 -6.70
CA THR A 4 55.89 -1.43 -7.56
C THR A 4 54.44 -0.98 -7.42
N ALA A 5 53.84 -0.50 -8.50
CA ALA A 5 52.43 -0.14 -8.54
C ALA A 5 51.61 -1.37 -8.97
N THR A 6 50.77 -1.87 -8.07
CA THR A 6 49.80 -2.93 -8.35
C THR A 6 48.54 -2.30 -8.95
N MET A 7 48.22 -2.61 -10.21
CA MET A 7 46.94 -2.26 -10.80
C MET A 7 45.93 -3.38 -10.51
N THR A 8 44.93 -3.08 -9.68
CA THR A 8 43.79 -3.97 -9.45
C THR A 8 42.75 -3.73 -10.55
N ALA A 9 42.57 -4.70 -11.45
CA ALA A 9 41.48 -4.69 -12.42
C ALA A 9 40.20 -5.19 -11.73
N THR A 10 39.25 -4.28 -11.48
CA THR A 10 37.91 -4.64 -11.01
C THR A 10 37.12 -5.22 -12.18
N THR A 11 36.89 -6.53 -12.15
CA THR A 11 35.97 -7.19 -13.09
C THR A 11 34.55 -7.06 -12.53
N SER A 12 33.77 -6.11 -13.04
CA SER A 12 32.35 -6.01 -12.74
C SER A 12 31.58 -7.10 -13.48
N THR A 13 31.20 -8.16 -12.78
CA THR A 13 30.34 -9.22 -13.34
C THR A 13 28.89 -8.76 -13.31
N THR A 14 28.41 -8.13 -14.39
CA THR A 14 26.98 -7.87 -14.60
C THR A 14 26.29 -9.21 -14.86
N THR A 15 25.63 -9.76 -13.84
CA THR A 15 24.86 -10.99 -13.96
C THR A 15 23.45 -10.65 -14.45
N THR A 16 23.24 -10.59 -15.77
CA THR A 16 21.91 -10.54 -16.36
C THR A 16 21.37 -11.97 -16.44
N LYS A 17 20.68 -12.45 -15.40
CA LYS A 17 19.86 -13.66 -15.50
C LYS A 17 18.46 -13.27 -15.98
N SER A 18 18.27 -13.21 -17.29
CA SER A 18 16.94 -13.31 -17.88
C SER A 18 16.51 -14.78 -17.81
N GLN A 19 15.86 -15.17 -16.71
CA GLN A 19 15.06 -16.40 -16.76
C GLN A 19 13.77 -16.08 -17.52
N GLU A 20 13.57 -16.75 -18.66
CA GLU A 20 12.27 -16.79 -19.33
C GLU A 20 11.30 -17.57 -18.43
N ILE A 21 10.69 -16.87 -17.48
CA ILE A 21 9.60 -17.40 -16.68
C ILE A 21 8.32 -17.16 -17.48
N GLU A 22 7.68 -18.24 -17.93
CA GLU A 22 6.33 -18.15 -18.50
C GLU A 22 5.42 -17.53 -17.44
N ILE A 23 4.80 -16.40 -17.79
CA ILE A 23 3.99 -15.66 -16.83
C ILE A 23 2.70 -16.46 -16.60
N PRO A 24 2.47 -17.00 -15.39
CA PRO A 24 1.27 -17.78 -15.11
C PRO A 24 0.01 -16.95 -15.40
N ARG A 25 -1.03 -17.57 -15.96
CA ARG A 25 -2.32 -16.95 -16.29
C ARG A 25 -3.48 -17.71 -15.65
N GLY A 26 -4.60 -17.02 -15.48
CA GLY A 26 -5.85 -17.60 -14.99
C GLY A 26 -6.01 -17.57 -13.48
N SER A 27 -7.13 -18.11 -13.00
CA SER A 27 -7.47 -18.09 -11.58
C SER A 27 -6.65 -19.11 -10.79
N VAL A 28 -6.22 -18.72 -9.60
CA VAL A 28 -5.55 -19.58 -8.62
C VAL A 28 -6.37 -19.64 -7.33
N THR A 29 -6.17 -20.70 -6.55
CA THR A 29 -6.75 -20.77 -5.20
C THR A 29 -5.65 -20.52 -4.17
N SER A 30 -5.93 -19.68 -3.19
CA SER A 30 -5.01 -19.41 -2.09
C SER A 30 -5.77 -19.15 -0.79
N THR A 31 -5.07 -19.16 0.33
CA THR A 31 -5.63 -18.81 1.64
C THR A 31 -5.31 -17.36 1.95
N LEU A 32 -6.34 -16.54 2.15
CA LEU A 32 -6.21 -15.21 2.72
C LEU A 32 -6.61 -15.23 4.20
N ILE A 33 -5.96 -14.38 4.99
CA ILE A 33 -6.22 -14.28 6.42
C ILE A 33 -7.15 -13.08 6.68
N PHE A 34 -8.40 -13.35 7.05
CA PHE A 34 -9.38 -12.34 7.39
C PHE A 34 -9.47 -12.12 8.91
N TYR A 35 -10.24 -11.10 9.30
CA TYR A 35 -10.54 -10.81 10.70
C TYR A 35 -11.55 -11.81 11.28
N ALA A 36 -11.31 -12.29 12.51
CA ALA A 36 -12.31 -12.98 13.33
C ALA A 36 -12.57 -12.15 14.61
N PRO A 37 -13.85 -11.85 14.94
CA PRO A 37 -14.16 -11.02 16.10
C PRO A 37 -13.80 -11.68 17.44
N PRO A 38 -13.62 -10.88 18.51
CA PRO A 38 -13.45 -11.41 19.85
C PRO A 38 -14.59 -12.39 20.21
N PRO A 39 -14.30 -13.59 20.72
CA PRO A 39 -15.33 -14.59 21.03
C PRO A 39 -16.36 -14.14 22.08
N ASP A 40 -15.98 -13.15 22.89
CA ASP A 40 -16.82 -12.54 23.92
C ASP A 40 -17.67 -11.37 23.41
N ASN A 41 -17.65 -11.10 22.10
CA ASN A 41 -18.31 -9.95 21.45
C ASN A 41 -17.88 -8.57 21.99
N SER A 42 -16.71 -8.48 22.64
CA SER A 42 -16.13 -7.20 23.02
C SER A 42 -15.73 -6.37 21.80
N SER A 43 -15.61 -5.05 21.97
CA SER A 43 -15.10 -4.17 20.91
C SER A 43 -13.67 -4.57 20.53
N PRO A 44 -13.36 -4.75 19.24
CA PRO A 44 -12.01 -5.13 18.82
C PRO A 44 -11.04 -3.96 19.03
N TRP A 45 -9.82 -4.29 19.44
CA TRP A 45 -8.71 -3.36 19.59
C TRP A 45 -7.39 -4.03 19.20
N ASN A 46 -6.43 -3.21 18.77
CA ASN A 46 -5.06 -3.63 18.47
C ASN A 46 -4.10 -2.48 18.75
N TYR A 47 -3.08 -2.72 19.58
CA TYR A 47 -1.95 -1.82 19.70
C TYR A 47 -1.17 -1.82 18.39
N VAL A 48 -0.83 -0.64 17.87
CA VAL A 48 0.06 -0.54 16.70
C VAL A 48 1.52 -0.70 17.12
N GLU A 49 1.84 -0.30 18.34
CA GLU A 49 3.16 -0.37 18.96
C GLU A 49 3.22 -1.49 20.00
N GLN A 50 4.34 -1.56 20.73
CA GLN A 50 4.50 -2.52 21.81
C GLN A 50 3.42 -2.29 22.89
N PRO A 51 2.64 -3.32 23.27
CA PRO A 51 1.62 -3.18 24.28
C PRO A 51 2.25 -2.98 25.67
N PRO A 52 1.53 -2.37 26.62
CA PRO A 52 1.96 -2.31 28.02
C PRO A 52 2.22 -3.71 28.59
N PRO A 53 3.13 -3.86 29.58
CA PRO A 53 3.40 -5.15 30.20
C PRO A 53 2.12 -5.86 30.68
N GLY A 54 1.94 -7.11 30.26
CA GLY A 54 0.77 -7.93 30.62
C GLY A 54 -0.43 -7.79 29.69
N PHE A 55 -0.39 -6.92 28.68
CA PHE A 55 -1.46 -6.79 27.68
C PHE A 55 -1.08 -7.52 26.38
N PRO A 56 -2.01 -8.27 25.76
CA PRO A 56 -1.77 -8.82 24.43
C PRO A 56 -1.77 -7.69 23.38
N GLN A 57 -1.25 -7.99 22.18
CA GLN A 57 -1.25 -7.01 21.08
C GLN A 57 -2.67 -6.59 20.68
N ARG A 58 -3.63 -7.52 20.76
CA ARG A 58 -5.02 -7.36 20.30
C ARG A 58 -5.93 -8.35 21.03
N ASN A 59 -7.25 -8.14 20.97
CA ASN A 59 -8.26 -9.08 21.49
C ASN A 59 -9.03 -9.87 20.41
N TYR A 60 -8.74 -9.64 19.12
CA TYR A 60 -9.36 -10.38 18.02
C TYR A 60 -8.41 -11.40 17.41
N THR A 61 -8.95 -12.35 16.65
CA THR A 61 -8.18 -13.44 16.03
C THR A 61 -8.24 -13.37 14.51
N GLU A 62 -7.76 -14.43 13.86
CA GLU A 62 -7.65 -14.54 12.43
C GLU A 62 -8.60 -15.61 11.90
N HIS A 63 -9.18 -15.36 10.73
CA HIS A 63 -10.04 -16.28 10.00
C HIS A 63 -9.38 -16.62 8.65
N PRO A 64 -8.63 -17.72 8.55
CA PRO A 64 -8.10 -18.18 7.28
C PRO A 64 -9.25 -18.63 6.38
N SER A 65 -9.33 -18.07 5.17
CA SER A 65 -10.34 -18.46 4.17
C SER A 65 -9.66 -18.77 2.85
N THR A 66 -9.98 -19.94 2.30
CA THR A 66 -9.60 -20.30 0.94
C THR A 66 -10.44 -19.51 -0.05
N VAL A 67 -9.79 -18.75 -0.93
CA VAL A 67 -10.42 -17.89 -1.92
C VAL A 67 -9.86 -18.15 -3.32
N SER A 68 -10.71 -17.93 -4.33
CA SER A 68 -10.27 -17.86 -5.72
C SER A 68 -9.74 -16.46 -6.02
N ILE A 69 -8.52 -16.39 -6.53
CA ILE A 69 -7.88 -15.16 -6.99
C ILE A 69 -7.88 -15.20 -8.52
N SER A 70 -8.55 -14.25 -9.15
CA SER A 70 -8.66 -14.18 -10.60
C SER A 70 -7.62 -13.24 -11.20
N ASP A 71 -6.98 -13.68 -12.27
CA ASP A 71 -6.07 -12.86 -13.07
C ASP A 71 -6.86 -11.88 -13.93
N ILE A 72 -6.69 -10.57 -13.67
CA ILE A 72 -7.38 -9.51 -14.39
C ILE A 72 -6.64 -9.04 -15.66
N ARG A 73 -5.43 -9.57 -15.94
CA ARG A 73 -4.63 -9.10 -17.08
C ARG A 73 -5.36 -9.37 -18.40
N GLY A 74 -5.49 -8.32 -19.22
CA GLY A 74 -6.31 -8.33 -20.44
C GLY A 74 -7.80 -8.02 -20.23
N GLN A 75 -8.23 -7.78 -18.99
CA GLN A 75 -9.60 -7.43 -18.60
C GLN A 75 -9.65 -6.15 -17.76
N GLU A 76 -8.57 -5.37 -17.74
CA GLU A 76 -8.40 -4.19 -16.90
C GLU A 76 -9.53 -3.17 -17.07
N SER A 77 -10.02 -2.99 -18.31
CA SER A 77 -11.10 -2.06 -18.64
C SER A 77 -12.46 -2.45 -18.07
N ALA A 78 -12.62 -3.67 -17.57
CA ALA A 78 -13.86 -4.12 -16.93
C ALA A 78 -14.01 -3.62 -15.48
N PHE A 79 -12.95 -3.03 -14.90
CA PHE A 79 -12.91 -2.62 -13.49
C PHE A 79 -12.97 -1.10 -13.34
N GLN A 80 -14.02 -0.64 -12.65
CA GLN A 80 -14.28 0.77 -12.39
C GLN A 80 -14.44 1.03 -10.89
N LEU A 81 -14.07 2.24 -10.46
CA LEU A 81 -14.08 2.62 -9.05
C LEU A 81 -15.47 2.50 -8.43
N ASP A 82 -16.52 2.99 -9.10
CA ASP A 82 -17.87 3.03 -8.55
C ASP A 82 -18.53 1.64 -8.41
N THR A 83 -18.04 0.64 -9.15
CA THR A 83 -18.63 -0.71 -9.17
C THR A 83 -17.78 -1.76 -8.45
N GLN A 84 -16.45 -1.74 -8.62
CA GLN A 84 -15.55 -2.72 -7.99
C GLN A 84 -14.72 -2.12 -6.85
N GLY A 85 -14.75 -0.80 -6.64
CA GLY A 85 -13.93 -0.14 -5.62
C GLY A 85 -12.47 0.02 -6.00
N PHE A 86 -12.08 -0.35 -7.23
CA PHE A 86 -10.74 -0.13 -7.77
C PHE A 86 -10.76 0.04 -9.29
N THR A 87 -9.70 0.62 -9.83
CA THR A 87 -9.42 0.64 -11.27
C THR A 87 -7.92 0.48 -11.49
N THR A 88 -7.48 0.38 -12.73
CA THR A 88 -6.07 0.19 -13.09
C THR A 88 -5.56 1.36 -13.92
N ALA A 89 -4.28 1.69 -13.75
CA ALA A 89 -3.55 2.60 -14.60
C ALA A 89 -2.28 1.89 -15.08
N SER A 90 -2.04 1.90 -16.39
CA SER A 90 -0.89 1.25 -17.02
C SER A 90 0.04 2.28 -17.65
N ASN A 91 1.32 1.92 -17.78
CA ASN A 91 2.36 2.76 -18.39
C ASN A 91 2.51 4.12 -17.70
N ILE A 92 2.40 4.15 -16.37
CA ILE A 92 2.63 5.36 -15.57
C ILE A 92 4.10 5.39 -15.16
N PRO A 93 4.92 6.28 -15.74
CA PRO A 93 6.30 6.41 -15.30
C PRO A 93 6.36 7.09 -13.93
N SER A 94 7.35 6.72 -13.13
CA SER A 94 7.70 7.44 -11.90
C SER A 94 9.17 7.86 -11.96
N THR A 95 9.43 9.11 -11.57
CA THR A 95 10.78 9.64 -11.37
C THR A 95 11.32 9.29 -9.98
N CYS A 96 10.45 8.89 -9.06
CA CYS A 96 10.84 8.37 -7.76
C CYS A 96 11.44 6.97 -7.94
N SER A 97 12.73 6.83 -7.65
CA SER A 97 13.45 5.54 -7.70
C SER A 97 13.74 4.97 -6.31
N ASP A 98 13.71 5.81 -5.27
CA ASP A 98 13.92 5.42 -3.87
C ASP A 98 12.64 5.57 -3.04
N PHE A 99 11.85 4.49 -3.00
CA PHE A 99 10.65 4.37 -2.17
C PHE A 99 10.94 4.04 -0.69
N SER A 100 12.20 4.10 -0.28
CA SER A 100 12.60 3.87 1.11
C SER A 100 12.81 5.18 1.89
N SER A 101 12.83 6.32 1.19
CA SER A 101 13.03 7.66 1.73
C SER A 101 11.75 8.49 1.65
N SER A 102 11.19 8.85 2.81
CA SER A 102 10.00 9.69 2.89
C SER A 102 10.17 11.04 2.18
N SER A 103 11.36 11.64 2.26
CA SER A 103 11.61 12.93 1.59
C SER A 103 11.62 12.81 0.05
N GLN A 104 12.09 11.68 -0.49
CA GLN A 104 12.03 11.42 -1.94
C GLN A 104 10.59 11.15 -2.39
N ILE A 105 9.83 10.39 -1.58
CA ILE A 105 8.41 10.12 -1.83
C ILE A 105 7.61 11.43 -1.85
N GLU A 106 7.74 12.27 -0.82
CA GLU A 106 7.02 13.54 -0.74
C GLU A 106 7.40 14.50 -1.87
N LYS A 107 8.68 14.55 -2.23
CA LYS A 107 9.16 15.48 -3.26
C LYS A 107 8.79 15.04 -4.68
N LEU A 108 8.84 13.74 -4.97
CA LEU A 108 8.74 13.21 -6.34
C LEU A 108 7.46 12.42 -6.57
N TYR A 109 7.11 11.50 -5.68
CA TYR A 109 6.01 10.57 -5.89
C TYR A 109 4.64 11.17 -5.56
N TYR A 110 4.55 12.01 -4.55
CA TYR A 110 3.31 12.69 -4.18
C TYR A 110 2.71 13.51 -5.34
N PRO A 111 3.48 14.39 -6.02
CA PRO A 111 2.98 15.09 -7.20
C PRO A 111 2.52 14.16 -8.33
N GLU A 112 3.21 13.04 -8.54
CA GLU A 112 2.86 12.04 -9.55
C GLU A 112 1.53 11.36 -9.22
N VAL A 113 1.32 10.97 -7.96
CA VAL A 113 0.06 10.37 -7.48
C VAL A 113 -1.09 11.36 -7.57
N GLU A 114 -0.87 12.61 -7.14
CA GLU A 114 -1.89 13.67 -7.25
C GLU A 114 -2.31 13.90 -8.70
N ALA A 115 -1.35 14.07 -9.61
CA ALA A 115 -1.63 14.25 -11.03
C ALA A 115 -2.38 13.05 -11.63
N LEU A 116 -1.98 11.82 -11.27
CA LEU A 116 -2.64 10.60 -11.73
C LEU A 116 -4.10 10.52 -11.26
N ILE A 117 -4.36 10.80 -9.98
CA ILE A 117 -5.73 10.76 -9.43
C ILE A 117 -6.60 11.84 -10.07
N LEU A 118 -6.09 13.06 -10.23
CA LEU A 118 -6.83 14.16 -10.87
C LEU A 118 -7.15 13.87 -12.35
N ASP A 119 -6.25 13.18 -13.07
CA ASP A 119 -6.46 12.78 -14.46
C ASP A 119 -7.45 11.60 -14.59
N LYS A 120 -7.38 10.62 -13.70
CA LYS A 120 -8.08 9.34 -13.85
C LYS A 120 -9.39 9.21 -13.08
N VAL A 121 -9.62 10.00 -12.04
CA VAL A 121 -10.83 9.90 -11.22
C VAL A 121 -11.83 10.98 -11.64
N PRO A 122 -12.95 10.62 -12.29
CA PRO A 122 -13.94 11.59 -12.72
C PRO A 122 -14.46 12.43 -11.55
N GLY A 123 -14.45 13.75 -11.73
CA GLY A 123 -14.94 14.69 -10.71
C GLY A 123 -13.95 14.99 -9.57
N ALA A 124 -12.76 14.37 -9.54
CA ALA A 124 -11.71 14.77 -8.63
C ALA A 124 -11.23 16.19 -8.96
N LYS A 125 -11.20 17.06 -7.93
CA LYS A 125 -10.81 18.48 -8.07
C LYS A 125 -9.57 18.86 -7.27
N ARG A 126 -9.28 18.07 -6.23
CA ARG A 126 -8.17 18.27 -5.31
C ARG A 126 -7.83 16.91 -4.71
N VAL A 127 -6.53 16.66 -4.54
CA VAL A 127 -6.03 15.51 -3.79
C VAL A 127 -5.37 16.04 -2.53
N PHE A 128 -5.59 15.36 -1.41
CA PHE A 128 -4.94 15.67 -0.15
C PHE A 128 -4.33 14.39 0.42
N LEU A 129 -3.01 14.31 0.37
CA LEU A 129 -2.24 13.18 0.87
C LEU A 129 -1.96 13.40 2.37
N PHE A 130 -2.66 12.67 3.23
CA PHE A 130 -2.63 12.89 4.68
C PHE A 130 -1.72 11.94 5.46
N ASP A 131 -1.33 10.81 4.87
CA ASP A 131 -0.45 9.82 5.48
C ASP A 131 0.20 8.95 4.38
N HIS A 132 1.38 8.40 4.67
CA HIS A 132 1.98 7.30 3.93
C HIS A 132 2.74 6.39 4.90
N THR A 133 2.69 5.08 4.67
CA THR A 133 3.47 4.11 5.44
C THR A 133 4.43 3.36 4.53
N ILE A 134 5.73 3.44 4.83
CA ILE A 134 6.75 2.61 4.19
C ILE A 134 6.87 1.30 4.96
N ARG A 135 6.55 0.17 4.31
CA ARG A 135 6.71 -1.17 4.88
C ARG A 135 7.97 -1.82 4.31
N LYS A 136 8.86 -2.30 5.19
CA LYS A 136 10.11 -2.98 4.80
C LYS A 136 10.10 -4.40 5.35
N ALA A 137 10.43 -5.38 4.52
CA ALA A 137 10.61 -6.78 4.92
C ALA A 137 12.00 -6.99 5.55
N ASP A 138 12.27 -6.27 6.63
CA ASP A 138 13.51 -6.32 7.43
C ASP A 138 13.11 -6.48 8.88
N ALA A 139 13.60 -7.50 9.58
CA ALA A 139 13.22 -7.79 10.97
C ALA A 139 13.34 -6.59 11.94
N ASN A 140 14.18 -5.61 11.63
CA ASN A 140 14.38 -4.43 12.47
C ASN A 140 13.54 -3.21 12.06
N ALA A 141 12.76 -3.29 10.97
CA ALA A 141 11.98 -2.14 10.52
C ALA A 141 10.74 -1.93 11.40
N THR A 142 10.51 -0.66 11.76
CA THR A 142 9.40 -0.18 12.61
C THR A 142 8.01 -0.56 12.08
N ARG A 143 7.89 -0.80 10.77
CA ARG A 143 6.66 -1.19 10.09
C ARG A 143 6.94 -2.35 9.12
N GLN A 144 6.54 -3.55 9.54
CA GLN A 144 6.58 -4.75 8.70
C GLN A 144 5.38 -4.84 7.74
N PRO A 145 5.47 -5.66 6.68
CA PRO A 145 4.31 -6.11 5.93
C PRO A 145 3.21 -6.69 6.83
N VAL A 146 1.95 -6.42 6.50
CA VAL A 146 0.79 -7.00 7.17
C VAL A 146 0.23 -8.09 6.27
N HIS A 147 0.12 -9.31 6.79
CA HIS A 147 -0.33 -10.50 6.05
C HIS A 147 -1.83 -10.80 6.19
N ARG A 148 -2.60 -9.86 6.75
CA ARG A 148 -4.06 -9.97 6.88
C ARG A 148 -4.74 -9.10 5.83
N ALA A 149 -5.82 -9.62 5.25
CA ALA A 149 -6.76 -8.81 4.50
C ALA A 149 -7.37 -7.76 5.43
N HIS A 150 -7.40 -6.52 4.96
CA HIS A 150 -7.92 -5.39 5.71
C HIS A 150 -8.48 -4.33 4.76
N VAL A 151 -9.35 -3.49 5.31
CA VAL A 151 -9.83 -2.26 4.68
C VAL A 151 -9.38 -1.13 5.59
N ASP A 152 -8.62 -0.18 5.06
CA ASP A 152 -8.05 0.91 5.85
C ASP A 152 -9.09 1.94 6.28
N GLN A 153 -10.09 2.18 5.43
CA GLN A 153 -11.12 3.19 5.65
C GLN A 153 -12.49 2.62 5.29
N THR A 154 -13.44 2.73 6.22
CA THR A 154 -14.87 2.69 5.88
C THR A 154 -15.30 4.05 5.34
N GLU A 155 -16.48 4.14 4.74
CA GLU A 155 -17.06 5.42 4.32
C GLU A 155 -17.06 6.45 5.45
N LYS A 156 -17.57 6.06 6.63
CA LYS A 156 -17.57 6.91 7.82
C LYS A 156 -16.15 7.34 8.22
N ALA A 157 -15.19 6.43 8.19
CA ALA A 157 -13.80 6.75 8.56
C ALA A 157 -13.16 7.71 7.55
N ALA A 158 -13.43 7.55 6.25
CA ALA A 158 -12.99 8.47 5.21
C ALA A 158 -13.55 9.90 5.42
N LEU A 159 -14.83 10.04 5.76
CA LEU A 159 -15.43 11.34 6.11
C LEU A 159 -14.77 11.96 7.35
N GLN A 160 -14.49 11.15 8.36
CA GLN A 160 -13.78 11.60 9.58
C GLN A 160 -12.35 12.05 9.28
N ARG A 161 -11.67 11.48 8.28
CA ARG A 161 -10.35 11.96 7.83
C ARG A 161 -10.42 13.38 7.28
N VAL A 162 -11.45 13.72 6.51
CA VAL A 162 -11.65 15.10 6.03
C VAL A 162 -11.81 16.05 7.22
N GLN A 163 -12.65 15.70 8.18
CA GLN A 163 -12.86 16.53 9.37
C GLN A 163 -11.58 16.68 10.22
N HIS A 164 -10.79 15.63 10.33
CA HIS A 164 -9.57 15.64 11.12
C HIS A 164 -8.43 16.43 10.46
N HIS A 165 -8.24 16.27 9.16
CA HIS A 165 -7.10 16.85 8.45
C HIS A 165 -7.40 18.22 7.80
N LEU A 166 -8.67 18.51 7.51
CA LEU A 166 -9.11 19.76 6.85
C LEU A 166 -10.32 20.38 7.60
N PRO A 167 -10.21 20.63 8.92
CA PRO A 167 -11.36 21.03 9.75
C PRO A 167 -12.06 22.30 9.26
N ASP A 168 -11.29 23.29 8.78
CA ASP A 168 -11.82 24.58 8.33
C ASP A 168 -12.60 24.49 7.01
N GLU A 169 -12.28 23.48 6.18
CA GLU A 169 -12.91 23.27 4.87
C GLU A 169 -13.96 22.14 4.89
N ALA A 170 -14.01 21.35 5.97
CA ALA A 170 -14.77 20.10 6.02
C ALA A 170 -16.26 20.29 5.71
N SER A 171 -16.90 21.34 6.22
CA SER A 171 -18.32 21.63 5.94
C SER A 171 -18.58 21.85 4.45
N THR A 172 -17.65 22.48 3.74
CA THR A 172 -17.75 22.75 2.30
C THR A 172 -17.45 21.49 1.48
N LEU A 173 -16.42 20.74 1.87
CA LEU A 173 -16.00 19.53 1.16
C LEU A 173 -17.01 18.37 1.30
N LEU A 174 -17.77 18.32 2.41
CA LEU A 174 -18.71 17.24 2.71
C LEU A 174 -20.18 17.58 2.39
N LYS A 175 -20.46 18.78 1.89
CA LYS A 175 -21.82 19.33 1.76
C LYS A 175 -22.77 18.49 0.88
N ASP A 176 -22.23 17.71 -0.06
CA ASP A 176 -23.01 16.91 -1.02
C ASP A 176 -23.05 15.42 -0.64
N LEU A 177 -22.48 15.04 0.52
CA LEU A 177 -22.39 13.67 1.04
C LEU A 177 -23.18 13.46 2.35
N LEU A 178 -23.67 14.55 2.95
CA LEU A 178 -24.48 14.59 4.18
C LEU A 178 -25.90 15.05 3.85
#